data_AF-A0A7C7RPT6-F1
#
_entry.id   AF-A0A7C7RPT6-F1
#
_cell.length_a   1.000
_cell.length_b   1.000
_cell.length_c   1.000
_cell.angle_alpha   90.00
_cell.angle_beta   90.00
_cell.angle_gamma   90.00
#
_symmetry.space_group_name_H-M   'P 1'
#
loop_
_entity.id
_entity.type
_entity.pdbx_description
1 polymer ?
#
loop_
_entity_poly.entity_id
_entity_poly.type
_entity_poly.pdbx_seq_one_letter_code
_entity_poly.pdbx_strand_id
1 'polypeptide(L)'
;MKRFGFELVSCKQAVEMDLAIGVAKRPLRVADALKILEKIETREIKLLSPHSRTLLSLVNEYLKETPLKIGDLLHYAGATLLNAEYLTSWNKDDFNPRYEKIINKVNKKKNLKTIKVGTPNMILEWLK
;
A
#
# COMPACT_ATOMS: atom_id res chain seq x y z
N MET A 1 37.19 3.61 1.77
CA MET A 1 35.86 3.19 1.28
C MET A 1 34.80 3.68 2.27
N LYS A 2 34.19 4.86 2.03
CA LYS A 2 33.21 5.46 2.96
C LYS A 2 31.81 4.96 2.59
N ARG A 3 31.22 4.12 3.44
CA ARG A 3 29.80 3.74 3.36
C ARG A 3 28.97 4.90 3.93
N PHE A 4 28.22 5.59 3.08
CA PHE A 4 27.09 6.41 3.51
C PHE A 4 25.96 5.44 3.86
N GLY A 5 25.96 4.97 5.12
CA GLY A 5 24.88 4.14 5.64
C GLY A 5 23.65 5.00 5.87
N PHE A 6 22.58 4.76 5.10
CA PHE A 6 21.26 5.18 5.52
C PHE A 6 20.86 4.27 6.69
N GLU A 7 20.80 4.85 7.88
CA GLU A 7 20.21 4.20 9.05
C GLU A 7 18.79 3.75 8.75
N LEU A 8 18.35 2.64 9.37
CA LEU A 8 16.96 2.18 9.32
C LEU A 8 16.09 3.24 9.99
N VAL A 9 15.60 4.17 9.17
CA VAL A 9 14.56 5.13 9.54
C VAL A 9 13.38 4.32 10.07
N SER A 10 13.06 4.48 11.35
CA SER A 10 11.90 3.82 11.95
C SER A 10 10.65 4.14 11.12
N CYS A 11 9.66 3.24 11.04
CA CYS A 11 8.41 3.55 10.33
C CYS A 11 7.81 4.89 10.77
N LYS A 12 7.99 5.27 12.04
CA LYS A 12 7.64 6.59 12.58
C LYS A 12 8.40 7.72 11.88
N GLN A 13 9.73 7.66 11.79
CA GLN A 13 10.51 8.67 11.10
C GLN A 13 10.24 8.69 9.58
N ALA A 14 9.94 7.54 8.97
CA ALA A 14 9.58 7.48 7.55
C ALA A 14 8.23 8.18 7.31
N VAL A 15 7.26 7.99 8.22
CA VAL A 15 5.99 8.73 8.23
C VAL A 15 6.20 10.22 8.52
N GLU A 16 7.08 10.59 9.45
CA GLU A 16 7.41 12.00 9.74
C GLU A 16 8.09 12.68 8.54
N MET A 17 8.95 11.97 7.81
CA MET A 17 9.60 12.46 6.60
C MET A 17 8.62 12.54 5.42
N ASP A 18 7.78 11.53 5.20
CA ASP A 18 6.71 11.60 4.18
C ASP A 18 5.69 12.68 4.51
N LEU A 19 5.45 12.95 5.79
CA LEU A 19 4.61 14.06 6.23
C LEU A 19 5.27 15.41 5.94
N ALA A 20 6.57 15.55 6.23
CA ALA A 20 7.33 16.75 5.89
C ALA A 20 7.38 17.01 4.37
N ILE A 21 7.53 15.95 3.56
CA ILE A 21 7.51 16.01 2.09
C ILE A 21 6.09 16.28 1.58
N GLY A 22 5.07 15.69 2.20
CA GLY A 22 3.66 15.89 1.92
C GLY A 22 3.28 17.35 2.11
N VAL A 23 3.60 17.93 3.28
CA VAL A 23 3.43 19.37 3.60
C VAL A 23 4.05 20.27 2.54
N ALA A 24 5.19 19.88 1.93
CA ALA A 24 5.86 20.65 0.88
C ALA A 24 5.19 20.60 -0.50
N LYS A 25 4.32 19.61 -0.79
CA LYS A 25 3.65 19.46 -2.10
C LYS A 25 2.13 19.63 -2.08
N ARG A 26 1.47 19.34 -0.96
CA ARG A 26 0.04 19.63 -0.68
C ARG A 26 -0.13 19.68 0.84
N PRO A 27 -0.77 20.70 1.42
CA PRO A 27 -0.86 20.80 2.87
C PRO A 27 -1.83 19.73 3.42
N LEU A 28 -1.33 18.53 3.69
CA LEU A 28 -1.80 17.78 4.85
C LEU A 28 -1.40 18.63 6.05
N ARG A 29 -2.38 19.33 6.63
CA ARG A 29 -2.12 20.18 7.80
C ARG A 29 -1.58 19.26 8.89
N VAL A 30 -0.57 19.69 9.64
CA VAL A 30 0.03 18.92 10.76
C VAL A 30 -1.06 18.36 11.68
N ALA A 31 -2.16 19.10 11.88
CA ALA A 31 -3.32 18.64 12.62
C ALA A 31 -4.01 17.39 12.05
N ASP A 32 -4.11 17.25 10.73
CA ASP A 32 -4.72 16.09 10.08
C ASP A 32 -3.82 14.85 10.22
N ALA A 33 -2.51 15.05 10.15
CA ALA A 33 -1.52 14.00 10.41
C ALA A 33 -1.59 13.48 11.84
N LEU A 34 -1.64 14.39 12.81
CA LEU A 34 -1.76 14.04 14.23
C LEU A 34 -3.06 13.27 14.50
N LYS A 35 -4.18 13.67 13.86
CA LYS A 35 -5.44 12.92 13.94
C LYS A 35 -5.32 11.51 13.35
N ILE A 36 -4.60 11.35 12.25
CA ILE A 36 -4.36 10.03 11.66
C ILE A 36 -3.53 9.16 12.61
N LEU A 37 -2.46 9.71 13.21
CA LEU A 37 -1.64 9.01 14.19
C LEU A 37 -2.45 8.60 15.43
N GLU A 38 -3.25 9.52 15.98
CA GLU A 38 -4.15 9.25 17.10
C GLU A 38 -5.15 8.13 16.74
N LYS A 39 -5.70 8.12 15.52
CA LYS A 39 -6.60 7.05 15.07
C LYS A 39 -5.87 5.72 14.86
N ILE A 40 -4.62 5.74 14.44
CA ILE A 40 -3.79 4.52 14.34
C ILE A 40 -3.59 3.91 15.73
N GLU A 41 -3.22 4.74 16.71
CA GLU A 41 -3.02 4.29 18.09
C GLU A 41 -4.32 3.81 18.74
N THR A 42 -5.41 4.56 18.61
CA THR A 42 -6.69 4.26 19.27
C THR A 42 -7.48 3.12 18.64
N ARG A 43 -7.22 2.77 17.37
CA ARG A 43 -7.93 1.70 16.64
C ARG A 43 -7.07 0.46 16.38
N GLU A 44 -5.96 0.32 17.09
CA GLU A 44 -5.02 -0.80 16.95
C GLU A 44 -4.61 -1.07 15.50
N ILE A 45 -4.47 0.01 14.70
CA ILE A 45 -4.08 -0.12 13.30
C ILE A 45 -2.61 -0.53 13.25
N LYS A 46 -2.33 -1.74 12.79
CA LYS A 46 -0.96 -2.22 12.61
C LYS A 46 -0.34 -1.63 11.36
N LEU A 47 0.76 -0.88 11.54
CA LEU A 47 1.61 -0.44 10.44
C LEU A 47 2.55 -1.58 10.05
N LEU A 48 2.43 -2.05 8.82
CA LEU A 48 3.28 -3.10 8.25
C LEU A 48 4.05 -2.54 7.06
N SER A 49 5.30 -2.96 6.89
CA SER A 49 6.14 -2.51 5.77
C SER A 49 6.79 -3.70 5.04
N PRO A 50 6.63 -3.79 3.71
CA PRO A 50 7.41 -4.72 2.90
C PRO A 50 8.79 -4.13 2.58
N HIS A 51 9.76 -4.98 2.24
CA HIS A 51 11.06 -4.53 1.75
C HIS A 51 10.91 -3.72 0.45
N SER A 52 11.44 -2.50 0.44
CA SER A 52 11.28 -1.52 -0.65
C SER A 52 11.72 -2.05 -2.02
N ARG A 53 12.83 -2.80 -2.09
CA ARG A 53 13.32 -3.40 -3.34
C ARG A 53 12.33 -4.42 -3.91
N THR A 54 11.78 -5.29 -3.05
CA THR A 54 10.81 -6.32 -3.46
C THR A 54 9.50 -5.69 -3.90
N LEU A 55 9.06 -4.64 -3.18
CA LEU A 55 7.88 -3.85 -3.53
C LEU A 55 8.00 -3.24 -4.92
N LEU A 56 9.08 -2.50 -5.19
CA LEU A 56 9.31 -1.86 -6.49
C LEU A 56 9.45 -2.89 -7.62
N SER A 57 10.11 -4.02 -7.35
CA SER A 57 10.21 -5.10 -8.32
C SER A 57 8.85 -5.66 -8.71
N LEU A 58 7.92 -5.82 -7.75
CA LEU A 58 6.57 -6.30 -8.04
C LEU A 58 5.72 -5.24 -8.77
N VAL A 59 5.84 -3.97 -8.39
CA VAL A 59 5.20 -2.85 -9.10
C VAL A 59 5.60 -2.82 -10.58
N ASN A 60 6.89 -2.99 -10.88
CA ASN A 60 7.38 -3.04 -12.26
C ASN A 60 6.78 -4.20 -13.07
N GLU A 61 6.40 -5.29 -12.42
CA GLU A 61 5.77 -6.43 -13.08
C GLU A 61 4.29 -6.16 -13.34
N TYR A 62 3.61 -5.47 -12.44
CA TYR A 62 2.24 -5.02 -12.66
C TYR A 62 2.14 -3.95 -13.75
N LEU A 63 3.07 -2.99 -13.79
CA LEU A 63 3.11 -1.93 -14.81
C LEU A 63 3.11 -2.48 -16.25
N LYS A 64 3.63 -3.69 -16.45
CA LYS A 64 3.64 -4.36 -17.78
C LYS A 64 2.26 -4.83 -18.22
N GLU A 65 1.32 -5.02 -17.30
CA GLU A 65 0.03 -5.68 -17.58
C GLU A 65 -1.18 -4.75 -17.32
N THR A 66 -0.99 -3.57 -16.71
CA THR A 66 -2.08 -2.63 -16.42
C THR A 66 -1.68 -1.16 -16.56
N PRO A 67 -2.60 -0.28 -17.02
CA PRO A 67 -2.40 1.17 -17.09
C PRO A 67 -2.53 1.89 -15.73
N LEU A 68 -2.69 1.17 -14.62
CA LEU A 68 -2.78 1.77 -13.29
C LEU A 68 -1.56 2.63 -12.95
N LYS A 69 -1.78 3.67 -12.15
CA LYS A 69 -0.69 4.54 -11.69
C LYS A 69 0.15 3.83 -10.65
N ILE A 70 1.41 4.26 -10.52
CA ILE A 70 2.36 3.70 -9.56
C ILE A 70 1.81 3.72 -8.12
N GLY A 71 1.09 4.78 -7.72
CA GLY A 71 0.46 4.87 -6.40
C GLY A 71 -0.48 3.70 -6.12
N ASP A 72 -1.39 3.40 -7.05
CA ASP A 72 -2.34 2.30 -6.90
C ASP A 72 -1.63 0.95 -6.92
N LEU A 73 -0.62 0.79 -7.78
CA LEU A 73 0.18 -0.42 -7.85
C LEU A 73 0.99 -0.67 -6.57
N LEU A 74 1.44 0.36 -5.86
CA LEU A 74 2.08 0.24 -4.56
C LEU A 74 1.11 -0.36 -3.53
N HIS A 75 -0.18 0.00 -3.57
CA HIS A 75 -1.19 -0.61 -2.70
C HIS A 75 -1.42 -2.09 -3.03
N TYR A 76 -1.56 -2.46 -4.31
CA TYR A 76 -1.68 -3.86 -4.74
C TYR A 76 -0.45 -4.70 -4.35
N ALA A 77 0.74 -4.18 -4.61
CA ALA A 77 1.99 -4.87 -4.35
C ALA A 77 2.24 -5.00 -2.84
N GLY A 78 1.96 -3.95 -2.08
CA GLY A 78 2.04 -3.96 -0.62
C GLY A 78 1.12 -5.01 -0.02
N ALA A 79 -0.16 -5.01 -0.41
CA ALA A 79 -1.13 -6.01 0.04
C ALA A 79 -0.68 -7.44 -0.28
N THR A 80 -0.21 -7.68 -1.51
CA THR A 80 0.29 -8.99 -1.94
C THR A 80 1.49 -9.44 -1.10
N LEU A 81 2.49 -8.59 -0.91
CA LEU A 81 3.71 -8.93 -0.16
C LEU A 81 3.46 -9.09 1.35
N LEU A 82 2.43 -8.45 1.87
CA LEU A 82 1.97 -8.63 3.25
C LEU A 82 1.03 -9.84 3.40
N ASN A 83 0.84 -10.65 2.35
CA ASN A 83 -0.08 -11.79 2.31
C ASN A 83 -1.52 -11.43 2.70
N ALA A 84 -1.93 -10.18 2.43
CA ALA A 84 -3.30 -9.75 2.67
C ALA A 84 -4.25 -10.54 1.77
N GLU A 85 -5.40 -10.92 2.34
CA GLU A 85 -6.45 -11.61 1.58
C GLU A 85 -7.38 -10.62 0.88
N TYR A 86 -7.56 -9.45 1.49
CA TYR A 86 -8.42 -8.38 0.99
C TYR A 86 -7.66 -7.06 0.90
N LEU A 87 -7.92 -6.32 -0.18
CA LEU A 87 -7.52 -4.93 -0.34
C LEU A 87 -8.80 -4.07 -0.37
N THR A 88 -8.93 -3.20 0.63
CA THR A 88 -10.12 -2.35 0.77
C THR A 88 -9.89 -0.96 0.19
N SER A 89 -10.85 -0.45 -0.60
CA SER A 89 -10.80 0.93 -1.11
C SER A 89 -12.20 1.45 -1.44
N TRP A 90 -12.40 2.77 -1.25
CA TRP A 90 -13.60 3.47 -1.74
C TRP A 90 -13.46 3.92 -3.20
N ASN A 91 -12.23 3.96 -3.75
CA ASN A 91 -11.99 4.27 -5.15
C ASN A 91 -12.28 3.02 -6.01
N LYS A 92 -13.47 2.95 -6.59
CA LYS A 92 -13.89 1.83 -7.43
C LYS A 92 -13.32 1.88 -8.85
N ASP A 93 -12.76 3.01 -9.28
CA ASP A 93 -12.22 3.15 -10.63
C ASP A 93 -10.89 2.41 -10.78
N ASP A 94 -10.03 2.51 -9.76
CA ASP A 94 -8.70 1.87 -9.76
C ASP A 94 -8.66 0.56 -8.95
N PHE A 95 -9.61 0.37 -8.03
CA PHE A 95 -9.71 -0.82 -7.17
C PHE A 95 -11.01 -1.58 -7.44
N ASN A 96 -10.98 -2.44 -8.46
CA ASN A 96 -12.14 -3.21 -8.91
C ASN A 96 -11.77 -4.60 -9.45
N PRO A 97 -12.76 -5.48 -9.71
CA PRO A 97 -12.51 -6.84 -10.16
C PRO A 97 -11.72 -6.97 -11.48
N ARG A 98 -11.78 -5.96 -12.37
CA ARG A 98 -11.01 -5.99 -13.62
C ARG A 98 -9.52 -5.92 -13.33
N TYR A 99 -9.09 -4.94 -12.52
CA TYR A 99 -7.68 -4.80 -12.15
C TYR A 99 -7.22 -5.90 -11.20
N GLU A 100 -8.07 -6.31 -10.25
CA GLU A 100 -7.83 -7.49 -9.41
C GLU A 100 -7.43 -8.71 -10.25
N LYS A 101 -8.21 -9.03 -11.31
CA LYS A 101 -7.94 -10.18 -12.17
C LYS A 101 -6.57 -10.07 -12.87
N ILE A 102 -6.22 -8.89 -13.36
CA ILE A 102 -4.93 -8.63 -14.02
C ILE A 102 -3.78 -8.80 -13.03
N ILE A 103 -3.89 -8.20 -11.85
CA ILE A 103 -2.88 -8.31 -10.78
C ILE A 103 -2.72 -9.76 -10.34
N ASN A 104 -3.82 -10.47 -10.11
CA ASN A 104 -3.81 -11.87 -9.69
C ASN A 104 -3.21 -12.81 -10.75
N LYS A 105 -3.28 -12.47 -12.05
CA LYS A 105 -2.57 -13.20 -13.11
C LYS A 105 -1.06 -13.11 -12.90
N VAL A 106 -0.54 -11.93 -12.57
CA VAL A 106 0.88 -11.74 -12.26
C VAL A 106 1.26 -12.45 -10.96
N ASN A 107 0.44 -12.35 -9.91
CA ASN A 107 0.68 -13.03 -8.63
C ASN A 107 0.82 -14.54 -8.81
N LYS A 108 -0.10 -15.16 -9.57
CA LYS A 108 -0.04 -16.60 -9.88
C LYS A 108 1.24 -16.99 -10.62
N LYS A 109 1.66 -16.22 -11.65
CA LYS A 109 2.92 -16.46 -12.37
C LYS A 109 4.15 -16.41 -11.45
N LYS A 110 4.07 -15.66 -10.35
CA LYS A 110 5.15 -15.52 -9.36
C LYS A 110 4.97 -16.36 -8.10
N ASN A 111 3.99 -17.26 -8.08
CA ASN A 111 3.65 -18.06 -6.89
C ASN A 111 3.36 -17.21 -5.64
N LEU A 112 2.67 -16.07 -5.81
CA LEU A 112 2.23 -15.17 -4.74
C LEU A 112 0.73 -15.37 -4.46
N LYS A 113 0.30 -15.07 -3.23
CA LYS A 113 -1.12 -15.11 -2.84
C LYS A 113 -1.94 -14.16 -3.72
N THR A 114 -3.12 -14.59 -4.12
CA THR A 114 -4.10 -13.71 -4.79
C THR A 114 -4.82 -12.86 -3.77
N ILE A 115 -5.17 -11.64 -4.17
CA ILE A 115 -5.92 -10.71 -3.33
C ILE A 115 -7.32 -10.49 -3.90
N LYS A 116 -8.29 -10.19 -3.03
CA LYS A 116 -9.63 -9.77 -3.43
C LYS A 116 -9.84 -8.29 -3.11
N VAL A 117 -10.42 -7.54 -4.04
CA VAL A 117 -10.57 -6.09 -3.93
C VAL A 117 -12.03 -5.72 -3.74
N GLY A 118 -12.32 -4.90 -2.72
CA GLY A 118 -13.68 -4.47 -2.45
C GLY A 118 -13.75 -3.18 -1.66
N THR A 119 -14.95 -2.62 -1.55
CA THR A 119 -15.20 -1.58 -0.54
C THR A 119 -15.24 -2.20 0.86
N PRO A 120 -15.06 -1.41 1.94
CA PRO A 120 -15.20 -1.93 3.29
C PRO A 120 -16.50 -2.70 3.53
N ASN A 121 -17.63 -2.20 3.02
CA ASN A 121 -18.93 -2.86 3.18
C ASN A 121 -18.98 -4.22 2.45
N MET A 122 -18.43 -4.30 1.24
CA MET A 122 -18.37 -5.56 0.48
C MET A 122 -17.50 -6.60 1.19
N ILE A 123 -16.36 -6.19 1.74
CA ILE A 123 -15.48 -7.10 2.48
C ILE A 123 -16.17 -7.59 3.75
N LEU A 124 -16.85 -6.72 4.49
CA LEU A 124 -17.64 -7.12 5.65
C LEU A 124 -18.75 -8.12 5.30
N GLU A 125 -19.34 -8.04 4.10
CA GLU A 125 -20.30 -9.04 3.63
C GLU A 125 -19.65 -10.38 3.28
N TRP A 126 -18.41 -10.39 2.77
CA TRP A 126 -17.68 -11.63 2.45
C TRP A 126 -17.13 -12.36 3.67
N LEU A 127 -17.00 -11.67 4.80
CA LEU A 127 -16.49 -12.22 6.05
C LEU A 127 -17.60 -12.80 6.95
N LYS A 128 -18.86 -12.64 6.55
CA LYS A 128 -20.02 -13.28 7.19
C LYS A 128 -20.17 -14.71 6.68
#